data_AF-A0A3D5WJU5-F1
#
_entry.id   AF-A0A3D5WJU5-F1
#
_cell.length_a   1.000
_cell.length_b   1.000
_cell.length_c   1.000
_cell.angle_alpha   90.00
_cell.angle_beta   90.00
_cell.angle_gamma   90.00
#
_symmetry.space_group_name_H-M   'P 1'
#
loop_
_entity.id
_entity.type
_entity.pdbx_description
1 polymer ?
#
loop_
_entity_poly.entity_id
_entity_poly.type
_entity_poly.pdbx_seq_one_letter_code
_entity_poly.pdbx_strand_id
1 'polypeptide(L)'
;MGLRLDNFKIPSRDGYPHDGERCVYIWEGRDGERKWQVGAYEWSNRAFTVQFGNNHFVTDKNKVIAWKRIDSTQGIIGDCGENRYIGVDK
;
A
#
# COMPACT_ATOMS: atom_id res chain seq x y z
N MET A 1 10.45 -13.45 -5.85
CA MET A 1 9.00 -13.71 -5.87
C MET A 1 8.33 -12.35 -6.01
N GLY A 2 7.95 -11.96 -7.22
CA GLY A 2 7.43 -10.62 -7.52
C GLY A 2 5.94 -10.50 -7.18
N LEU A 3 5.52 -9.34 -6.66
CA LEU A 3 4.10 -9.01 -6.46
C LEU A 3 3.45 -8.76 -7.82
N ARG A 4 2.65 -9.72 -8.28
CA ARG A 4 1.75 -9.51 -9.42
C ARG A 4 0.65 -8.51 -9.02
N LEU A 5 0.55 -7.43 -9.79
CA LEU A 5 -0.49 -6.39 -9.64
C LEU A 5 -1.91 -6.92 -9.91
N ASP A 6 -2.05 -8.11 -10.48
CA ASP A 6 -3.34 -8.74 -10.83
C ASP A 6 -4.29 -8.89 -9.63
N ASN A 7 -3.75 -8.86 -8.40
CA ASN A 7 -4.53 -8.98 -7.17
C ASN A 7 -4.74 -7.64 -6.43
N PHE A 8 -4.35 -6.51 -7.03
CA PHE A 8 -4.57 -5.18 -6.47
C PHE A 8 -5.82 -4.53 -7.05
N LYS A 9 -6.52 -3.80 -6.20
CA LYS A 9 -7.64 -2.92 -6.52
C LYS A 9 -7.11 -1.55 -6.93
N ILE A 10 -7.72 -0.94 -7.93
CA ILE A 10 -7.39 0.39 -8.44
C ILE A 10 -8.40 1.39 -7.84
N PRO A 11 -7.99 2.43 -7.09
CA PRO A 11 -8.92 3.33 -6.42
C PRO A 11 -10.00 3.96 -7.29
N SER A 12 -9.65 4.35 -8.52
CA SER A 12 -10.59 4.96 -9.47
C SER A 12 -11.63 3.99 -10.03
N ARG A 13 -11.39 2.67 -9.95
CA ARG A 13 -12.28 1.62 -10.48
C ARG A 13 -12.99 0.86 -9.38
N ASP A 14 -12.25 0.49 -8.35
CA ASP A 14 -12.63 -0.49 -7.32
C ASP A 14 -12.88 0.18 -5.95
N GLY A 15 -12.70 1.50 -5.86
CA GLY A 15 -12.86 2.26 -4.62
C GLY A 15 -11.67 2.13 -3.66
N TYR A 16 -11.83 2.70 -2.47
CA TYR A 16 -10.83 2.65 -1.39
C TYR A 16 -11.16 1.54 -0.38
N PRO A 17 -10.18 1.12 0.46
CA PRO A 17 -10.46 0.19 1.55
C PRO A 17 -11.51 0.74 2.52
N HIS A 18 -12.06 -0.12 3.38
CA HIS A 18 -12.87 0.35 4.49
C HIS A 18 -12.00 1.06 5.55
N ASP A 19 -12.64 1.92 6.35
CA ASP A 19 -11.96 2.63 7.44
C ASP A 19 -11.31 1.64 8.43
N GLY A 20 -10.06 1.91 8.79
CA GLY A 20 -9.22 1.04 9.63
C GLY A 20 -8.69 -0.23 8.93
N GLU A 21 -9.03 -0.48 7.67
CA GLU A 21 -8.64 -1.71 6.97
C GLU A 21 -7.15 -1.71 6.63
N ARG A 22 -6.45 -2.75 7.08
CA ARG A 22 -5.02 -2.93 6.82
C ARG A 22 -4.80 -3.45 5.40
N CYS A 23 -3.98 -2.75 4.64
CA CYS A 23 -3.73 -3.04 3.24
C CYS A 23 -2.28 -2.76 2.86
N VAL A 24 -1.83 -3.44 1.81
CA VAL A 24 -0.68 -3.00 1.02
C VAL A 24 -1.19 -1.92 0.07
N TYR A 25 -0.58 -0.75 0.04
CA TYR A 25 -0.90 0.31 -0.92
C TYR A 25 0.35 0.74 -1.68
N ILE A 26 0.16 1.17 -2.93
CA ILE A 26 1.22 1.54 -3.87
C ILE A 26 0.94 2.96 -4.37
N TRP A 27 1.98 3.79 -4.42
CA TRP A 27 1.94 5.13 -5.00
C TRP A 27 3.17 5.39 -5.87
N GLU A 28 3.09 6.38 -6.73
CA GLU A 28 4.23 6.81 -7.54
C GLU A 28 5.00 7.93 -6.82
N GLY A 29 6.31 7.76 -6.70
CA GLY A 29 7.22 8.79 -6.22
C GLY A 29 7.46 9.87 -7.28
N ARG A 30 8.10 10.97 -6.89
CA ARG A 30 8.44 12.08 -7.82
C ARG A 30 9.42 11.66 -8.91
N ASP A 31 10.15 10.60 -8.65
CA ASP A 31 11.14 9.90 -9.45
C ASP A 31 10.52 8.93 -10.47
N GLY A 32 9.18 8.77 -10.49
CA GLY A 32 8.49 7.75 -11.28
C GLY A 32 8.63 6.34 -10.69
N GLU A 33 9.35 6.19 -9.57
CA GLU A 33 9.49 4.92 -8.86
C GLU A 33 8.19 4.59 -8.13
N ARG A 34 7.74 3.35 -8.30
CA ARG A 34 6.59 2.83 -7.55
C ARG A 34 7.03 2.43 -6.15
N LYS A 35 6.47 3.10 -5.16
CA LYS A 35 6.70 2.87 -3.73
C LYS A 35 5.47 2.17 -3.16
N TRP A 36 5.67 1.36 -2.14
CA TRP A 36 4.60 0.60 -1.52
C TRP A 36 4.81 0.49 -0.01
N GLN A 37 3.71 0.29 0.71
CA GLN A 37 3.77 0.14 2.16
C GLN A 37 2.56 -0.62 2.70
N VAL A 38 2.68 -1.15 3.91
CA VAL A 38 1.59 -1.75 4.67
C VAL A 38 1.08 -0.74 5.69
N GLY A 39 -0.17 -0.31 5.55
CA GLY A 39 -0.81 0.64 6.45
C GLY A 39 -2.30 0.41 6.58
N ALA A 40 -2.96 1.29 7.32
CA ALA A 40 -4.41 1.31 7.43
C ALA A 40 -4.96 2.47 6.61
N TYR A 41 -6.15 2.30 6.03
CA TYR A 41 -6.87 3.41 5.42
C TYR A 41 -7.71 4.13 6.47
N GLU A 42 -7.61 5.45 6.51
CA GLU A 42 -8.37 6.32 7.41
C GLU A 42 -9.33 7.19 6.59
N TRP A 43 -10.63 6.95 6.75
CA TRP A 43 -11.67 7.59 5.98
C TRP A 43 -11.80 9.09 6.29
N SER A 44 -11.70 9.45 7.58
CA SER A 44 -11.78 10.84 8.07
C SER A 44 -10.71 11.72 7.42
N ASN A 45 -9.47 11.26 7.43
CA ASN A 45 -8.31 11.96 6.89
C ASN A 45 -8.11 11.71 5.38
N ARG A 46 -8.91 10.82 4.78
CA ARG A 46 -8.80 10.44 3.36
C ARG A 46 -7.37 10.05 2.99
N ALA A 47 -6.73 9.24 3.84
CA ALA A 47 -5.33 8.92 3.72
C ALA A 47 -5.02 7.48 4.15
N PHE A 48 -3.89 6.98 3.68
CA PHE A 48 -3.28 5.76 4.20
C PHE A 48 -2.25 6.15 5.23
N THR A 49 -2.33 5.52 6.41
CA THR A 49 -1.47 5.83 7.54
C THR A 49 -0.68 4.60 7.95
N VAL A 50 0.55 4.85 8.40
CA VAL A 50 1.37 3.80 8.98
C VAL A 50 2.21 4.36 10.12
N GLN A 51 2.31 3.59 11.19
CA GLN A 51 3.07 3.93 12.37
C GLN A 51 4.24 2.95 12.54
N PHE A 52 5.45 3.48 12.54
CA PHE A 52 6.69 2.73 12.78
C PHE A 52 7.42 3.35 13.96
N GLY A 53 7.30 2.70 15.13
CA GLY A 53 7.78 3.26 16.39
C GLY A 53 7.14 4.62 16.65
N ASN A 54 7.95 5.67 16.76
CA ASN A 54 7.49 7.04 16.99
C ASN A 54 7.17 7.80 15.69
N ASN A 55 7.46 7.24 14.52
CA ASN A 55 7.25 7.90 13.24
C ASN A 55 5.87 7.55 12.69
N HIS A 56 5.12 8.57 12.28
CA HIS A 56 3.83 8.43 11.60
C HIS A 56 3.99 8.93 10.17
N PHE A 57 3.68 8.09 9.19
CA PHE A 57 3.67 8.46 7.78
C PHE A 57 2.24 8.50 7.25
N VAL A 58 1.92 9.56 6.52
CA VAL A 58 0.60 9.78 5.92
C VAL A 58 0.75 9.88 4.42
N THR A 59 -0.01 9.07 3.69
CA THR A 59 -0.08 9.07 2.24
C THR A 59 -1.48 9.46 1.80
N ASP A 60 -1.61 10.60 1.13
CA ASP A 60 -2.88 11.06 0.57
C ASP A 60 -3.49 10.00 -0.37
N LYS A 61 -4.78 9.71 -0.21
CA LYS A 61 -5.46 8.67 -1.00
C LYS A 61 -5.40 8.91 -2.50
N ASN A 62 -5.27 10.17 -2.95
CA ASN A 62 -5.23 10.54 -4.36
C ASN A 62 -3.86 10.22 -5.00
N LYS A 63 -2.82 9.97 -4.19
CA LYS A 63 -1.50 9.53 -4.66
C LYS A 63 -1.44 8.01 -4.85
N VAL A 64 -2.32 7.28 -4.15
CA VAL A 64 -2.34 5.83 -4.22
C VAL A 64 -2.94 5.39 -5.56
N ILE A 65 -2.19 4.55 -6.27
CA ILE A 65 -2.55 4.04 -7.60
C ILE A 65 -3.12 2.61 -7.52
N ALA A 66 -2.81 1.87 -6.46
CA ALA A 66 -3.26 0.51 -6.26
C ALA A 66 -3.22 0.12 -4.78
N TRP A 67 -4.13 -0.75 -4.33
CA TRP A 67 -4.12 -1.31 -2.98
C TRP A 67 -4.64 -2.74 -2.93
N LYS A 68 -4.25 -3.51 -1.90
CA LYS A 68 -4.74 -4.86 -1.65
C LYS A 68 -4.93 -5.07 -0.16
N ARG A 69 -6.09 -5.58 0.23
CA ARG A 69 -6.36 -5.99 1.62
C ARG A 69 -5.35 -7.05 2.06
N ILE A 70 -4.87 -6.95 3.29
CA ILE A 70 -4.11 -8.03 3.93
C ILE A 70 -5.10 -8.89 4.70
N ASP A 71 -5.33 -10.10 4.20
CA ASP A 71 -6.09 -11.10 4.95
C ASP A 71 -5.17 -11.73 5.98
N SER A 72 -5.62 -11.82 7.23
CA SER A 72 -4.86 -12.36 8.37
C SER A 72 -4.41 -13.83 8.19
N THR A 73 -4.92 -14.52 7.17
CA THR A 73 -4.57 -15.89 6.78
C THR A 73 -3.45 -15.98 5.74
N GLN A 74 -3.12 -14.87 5.04
CA GLN A 74 -1.98 -14.81 4.13
C GLN A 74 -0.79 -14.35 4.95
N GLY A 75 0.02 -15.31 5.44
CA GLY A 75 1.25 -15.04 6.19
C GLY A 75 2.03 -13.89 5.54
N ILE A 76 2.21 -12.81 6.31
CA ILE A 76 2.85 -11.58 5.84
C ILE A 76 4.27 -11.95 5.43
N ILE A 77 4.52 -11.99 4.13
CA ILE A 77 5.87 -12.10 3.59
C ILE A 77 6.61 -10.82 3.98
N GLY A 78 7.48 -10.94 4.98
CA GLY A 78 8.67 -10.13 5.13
C GLY A 78 8.47 -8.82 5.85
N ASP A 79 9.22 -8.70 6.93
CA ASP A 79 9.47 -7.50 7.71
C ASP A 79 9.48 -6.19 6.93
N CYS A 80 8.85 -5.21 7.57
CA CYS A 80 9.11 -3.80 7.39
C CYS A 80 10.62 -3.56 7.51
N GLY A 81 11.35 -3.41 6.40
CA GLY A 81 12.80 -3.14 6.51
C GLY A 81 13.64 -3.23 5.25
N GLU A 82 13.25 -3.98 4.22
CA GLU A 82 14.08 -4.06 3.01
C GLU A 82 13.31 -3.62 1.78
N ASN A 83 13.79 -2.53 1.15
CA ASN A 83 13.51 -2.14 -0.23
C ASN A 83 13.92 -3.27 -1.20
N ARG A 84 13.26 -4.43 -1.17
CA ARG A 84 13.39 -5.42 -2.23
C ARG A 84 12.49 -5.00 -3.38
N TYR A 85 13.11 -4.29 -4.32
CA TYR A 85 12.75 -4.15 -5.72
C TYR A 85 11.53 -4.98 -6.13
N ILE A 86 10.40 -4.30 -6.35
CA ILE A 86 9.32 -4.88 -7.16
C ILE A 86 9.84 -4.83 -8.59
N GLY A 87 10.51 -5.91 -9.00
CA GLY A 87 10.88 -6.11 -10.40
C GLY A 87 9.61 -6.12 -11.25
N VAL A 88 9.44 -5.09 -12.07
CA VAL A 88 8.46 -5.07 -13.16
C VAL A 88 9.19 -5.72 -14.33
N ASP A 89 8.84 -6.96 -14.65
CA ASP A 89 9.32 -7.60 -15.87
C ASP A 89 8.87 -6.74 -17.06
N LYS A 90 9.79 -6.50 -18.01
CA LYS A 90 9.60 -5.62 -19.17
C LYS A 90 8.66 -6.21 -20.21
#